data_AF-A0A3E0W282-F1
#
_entry.id   AF-A0A3E0W282-F1
#
_cell.length_a   1.000
_cell.length_b   1.000
_cell.length_c   1.000
_cell.angle_alpha   90.00
_cell.angle_beta   90.00
_cell.angle_gamma   90.00
#
_symmetry.space_group_name_H-M   'P 1'
#
loop_
_entity.id
_entity.type
_entity.pdbx_description
1 polymer ?
#
loop_
_entity_poly.entity_id
_entity_poly.type
_entity_poly.pdbx_seq_one_letter_code
_entity_poly.pdbx_strand_id
1 'polypeptide(L)' 'MAEAHCIFDDCVEPVTTSLPLTLKGVRHTLDVCADHAHDIDWGVIAEEELAVQIEGKFGSQGVA' A
#
# COMPACT_ATOMS: atom_id res chain seq x y z
N MET A 1 2.42 -21.86 -0.47
CA MET A 1 1.56 -20.74 -0.05
C MET A 1 2.21 -19.51 -0.66
N ALA A 2 1.52 -18.74 -1.50
CA ALA A 2 2.13 -17.53 -2.05
C ALA A 2 2.34 -16.56 -0.90
N GLU A 3 3.59 -16.21 -0.65
CA GLU A 3 3.96 -15.25 0.39
C GLU A 3 3.47 -13.88 -0.11
N ALA A 4 2.63 -13.20 0.69
CA ALA A 4 2.20 -11.86 0.32
C ALA A 4 3.41 -10.93 0.45
N HIS A 5 3.82 -10.31 -0.65
CA HIS A 5 4.89 -9.33 -0.69
C HIS A 5 4.33 -7.92 -0.60
N CYS A 6 5.17 -7.00 -0.12
CA CYS A 6 4.84 -5.58 0.02
C CYS A 6 4.15 -5.03 -1.24
N ILE A 7 3.22 -4.09 -1.06
CA ILE A 7 2.53 -3.40 -2.16
C ILE A 7 3.52 -2.73 -3.13
N PHE A 8 4.69 -2.29 -2.64
CA PHE A 8 5.73 -1.67 -3.46
C PHE A 8 6.43 -2.71 -4.33
N ASP A 9 6.41 -2.51 -5.66
CA ASP A 9 6.98 -3.46 -6.63
C ASP A 9 8.51 -3.64 -6.48
N ASP A 10 9.20 -2.58 -6.03
CA ASP A 10 10.64 -2.60 -5.75
C ASP A 10 10.97 -3.33 -4.42
N CYS A 11 9.95 -3.65 -3.61
CA CYS A 11 10.12 -4.25 -2.30
C CYS A 11 9.79 -5.76 -2.34
N VAL A 12 10.83 -6.58 -2.16
CA VAL A 12 10.71 -8.05 -2.07
C VAL A 12 10.36 -8.55 -0.67
N GLU A 13 10.24 -7.66 0.31
CA GLU A 13 9.96 -8.05 1.69
C GLU A 13 8.52 -8.55 1.88
N PRO A 14 8.30 -9.48 2.81
CA PRO A 14 6.97 -9.96 3.11
C PRO A 14 6.12 -8.85 3.73
N VAL A 15 4.82 -8.90 3.44
CA VAL A 15 3.80 -8.11 4.14
C VAL A 15 3.82 -8.48 5.62
N THR A 16 3.86 -7.45 6.46
CA THR A 16 3.80 -7.61 7.91
C THR A 16 2.66 -6.81 8.54
N THR A 17 2.15 -5.80 7.84
CA THR A 17 1.08 -4.94 8.33
C THR A 17 0.22 -4.38 7.20
N SER A 18 -0.98 -3.96 7.55
CA SER A 18 -1.98 -3.43 6.63
C SER A 18 -2.41 -2.04 7.12
N LEU A 19 -2.12 -0.99 6.34
CA LEU A 19 -2.43 0.39 6.69
C LEU A 19 -3.73 0.85 6.00
N PRO A 20 -4.74 1.31 6.74
CA PRO A 20 -5.93 1.92 6.14
C PRO A 20 -5.60 3.34 5.68
N LEU A 21 -5.77 3.62 4.38
CA LEU A 21 -5.68 4.97 3.83
C LEU A 21 -6.98 5.39 3.18
N THR A 22 -7.32 6.67 3.31
CA THR A 22 -8.52 7.24 2.68
C THR A 22 -8.10 8.17 1.56
N LEU A 23 -8.25 7.73 0.31
CA LEU A 23 -7.91 8.51 -0.87
C LEU A 23 -9.17 8.94 -1.60
N LYS A 24 -9.29 10.25 -1.91
CA LYS A 24 -10.45 10.82 -2.62
C LYS A 24 -11.81 10.41 -1.99
N GLY A 25 -11.84 10.19 -0.68
CA GLY A 25 -13.04 9.75 0.06
C GLY A 25 -13.32 8.25 0.04
N VAL A 26 -12.47 7.44 -0.60
CA VAL A 26 -12.55 5.97 -0.63
C VAL A 26 -11.52 5.39 0.33
N ARG A 27 -11.95 4.46 1.17
CA ARG A 27 -11.06 3.72 2.07
C ARG A 27 -10.40 2.57 1.33
N HIS A 28 -9.08 2.54 1.37
CA HIS A 28 -8.23 1.48 0.85
C HIS A 28 -7.39 0.90 1.98
N THR A 29 -6.95 -0.34 1.80
CA THR A 29 -6.01 -1.01 2.69
C THR A 29 -4.73 -1.29 1.93
N LEU A 30 -3.60 -0.85 2.47
CA LEU A 30 -2.27 -1.04 1.91
C LEU A 30 -1.51 -2.10 2.70
N ASP A 31 -1.22 -3.23 2.07
CA ASP A 31 -0.38 -4.27 2.67
C ASP A 31 1.10 -3.95 2.43
N VAL A 32 1.84 -3.68 3.51
CA VAL A 32 3.23 -3.21 3.47
C VAL A 32 4.13 -4.02 4.40
N CYS A 33 5.43 -4.00 4.13
CA CYS A 33 6.43 -4.49 5.08
C CYS A 33 6.61 -3.48 6.23
N ALA A 34 7.34 -3.89 7.27
CA ALA A 34 7.49 -3.08 8.48
C ALA A 34 8.22 -1.76 8.20
N ASP A 35 9.17 -1.75 7.26
CA ASP A 35 9.97 -0.59 6.89
C ASP A 35 9.12 0.46 6.17
N HIS A 36 8.42 0.06 5.11
CA HIS A 36 7.51 0.95 4.39
C HIS A 36 6.35 1.44 5.26
N ALA A 37 5.86 0.62 6.19
CA ALA A 37 4.84 1.07 7.13
C ALA A 37 5.35 2.22 8.01
N HIS A 38 6.62 2.15 8.41
CA HIS A 38 7.29 3.16 9.20
C HIS A 38 7.52 4.43 8.40
N ASP A 39 7.99 4.31 7.17
CA ASP A 39 8.19 5.45 6.26
C ASP A 39 6.88 6.19 5.96
N ILE A 40 5.77 5.47 5.83
CA ILE A 40 4.44 6.06 5.65
C ILE A 40 4.00 6.77 6.93
N ASP A 41 4.14 6.14 8.10
CA ASP A 41 3.79 6.73 9.40
C ASP A 41 4.59 8.01 9.69
N TRP A 42 5.88 8.00 9.31
CA TRP A 42 6.79 9.14 9.47
C TRP A 42 6.61 10.22 8.39
N GLY A 43 5.78 9.98 7.38
CA GLY A 43 5.55 10.91 6.27
C GLY A 43 6.75 11.03 5.33
N VAL A 44 7.67 10.06 5.32
CA VAL A 44 8.76 9.94 4.34
C VAL A 44 8.19 9.61 2.96
N ILE A 45 7.20 8.70 2.92
CA ILE A 45 6.46 8.39 1.70
C ILE A 45 5.20 9.27 1.68
N ALA A 46 5.12 10.16 0.69
CA ALA A 46 3.98 11.05 0.53
C ALA A 46 2.71 10.27 0.15
N GLU A 47 1.55 10.74 0.64
CA GLU A 47 0.24 10.18 0.30
C GLU A 47 -0.04 10.18 -1.21
N GLU A 48 0.55 11.11 -1.96
CA GLU A 48 0.44 11.17 -3.42
C GLU A 48 1.11 9.99 -4.12
N GLU A 49 2.26 9.53 -3.61
CA GLU A 49 2.95 8.34 -4.14
C GLU A 49 2.19 7.06 -3.80
N LEU A 50 1.61 7.01 -2.60
CA LEU A 50 0.71 5.92 -2.19
C LEU A 50 -0.53 5.85 -3.09
N ALA A 51 -1.06 7.01 -3.50
CA ALA A 51 -2.20 7.07 -4.40
C ALA A 51 -1.91 6.49 -5.78
N VAL A 52 -0.73 6.76 -6.35
CA VAL A 52 -0.33 6.18 -7.65
C VAL A 52 -0.20 4.66 -7.57
N GLN A 53 0.38 4.13 -6.48
CA GLN A 53 0.50 2.69 -6.24
C GLN A 53 -0.88 2.03 -6.08
N ILE A 54 -1.78 2.68 -5.33
CA ILE A 54 -3.15 2.19 -5.14
C ILE A 54 -3.93 2.24 -6.46
N GLU A 55 -3.91 3.34 -7.20
CA GLU A 55 -4.61 3.44 -8.48
C GLU A 55 -4.05 2.44 -9.50
N GLY A 56 -2.74 2.16 -9.46
CA GLY A 56 -2.10 1.13 -10.29
C GLY A 56 -2.51 -0.31 -9.93
N LYS A 57 -2.60 -0.66 -8.64
CA LYS A 57 -2.92 -2.03 -8.19
C LYS A 57 -4.41 -2.31 -7.97
N PHE A 58 -5.18 -1.31 -7.56
CA PHE A 58 -6.62 -1.40 -7.29
C PHE A 58 -7.49 -0.80 -8.39
N GLY A 59 -6.95 0.00 -9.32
CA GLY A 59 -7.69 0.48 -10.49
C GLY A 59 -8.20 -0.64 -11.42
N SER A 60 -7.68 -1.85 -11.26
CA SER A 60 -8.13 -3.08 -11.93
C SER A 60 -9.03 -3.97 -11.06
N GLN A 61 -9.15 -3.68 -9.75
CA GLN A 61 -10.10 -4.34 -8.84
C GLN A 61 -11.25 -3.39 -8.53
N GLY A 62 -12.09 -3.17 -9.54
CA GLY A 62 -13.43 -2.64 -9.32
C GLY A 62 -14.17 -3.56 -8.36
N VAL A 63 -14.45 -3.04 -7.17
CA VAL A 63 -15.39 -3.61 -6.20
C VAL A 63 -16.70 -3.98 -6.90
N ALA A 64 -17.03 -5.28 -6.86
CA ALA A 64 -18.34 -5.85 -7.20
C ALA A 64 -19.14 -6.11 -5.92
#